data_AF-A0A849YUS6-F1
#
_entry.id   AF-A0A849YUS6-F1
#
_cell.length_a   1.000
_cell.length_b   1.000
_cell.length_c   1.000
_cell.angle_alpha   90.00
_cell.angle_beta   90.00
_cell.angle_gamma   90.00
#
_symmetry.space_group_name_H-M   'P 1'
#
loop_
_entity.id
_entity.type
_entity.pdbx_description
1 polymer ?
#
loop_
_entity_poly.entity_id
_entity_poly.type
_entity_poly.pdbx_seq_one_letter_code
_entity_poly.pdbx_strand_id
1 'polypeptide(L)'
;MTGLSGSPTHGVRLEVMLDEDASTTERAVYRGRLFEPGTSREVEAIATKDGVELRLDPDDEALRKSATALVRAATRAELTAGEAAPRKIVRWRDKQ
;
A
#
# COMPACT_ATOMS: atom_id res chain seq x y z
N MET A 1 25.44 9.18 -2.90
CA MET A 1 24.04 9.53 -3.23
C MET A 1 23.61 8.67 -4.40
N THR A 2 22.87 7.59 -4.15
CA THR A 2 22.36 6.73 -5.23
C THR A 2 20.87 6.55 -4.96
N GLY A 3 20.06 7.43 -5.53
CA GLY A 3 18.62 7.31 -5.50
C GLY A 3 18.22 6.07 -6.29
N LEU A 4 17.75 5.03 -5.59
CA LEU A 4 17.07 3.88 -6.20
C LEU A 4 15.68 4.33 -6.66
N SER A 5 15.67 5.20 -7.65
CA SER A 5 14.51 5.64 -8.42
C SER A 5 14.24 4.69 -9.59
N GLY A 6 14.68 3.42 -9.47
CA GLY A 6 14.47 2.40 -10.48
C GLY A 6 13.09 1.77 -10.32
N SER A 7 12.29 1.79 -11.38
CA SER A 7 11.13 0.91 -11.52
C SER A 7 11.58 -0.53 -11.26
N PRO A 8 10.78 -1.35 -10.54
CA PRO A 8 11.15 -2.73 -10.27
C PRO A 8 11.40 -3.47 -11.59
N THR A 9 12.56 -4.11 -11.73
CA THR A 9 12.87 -4.99 -12.87
C THR A 9 12.20 -6.35 -12.74
N HIS A 10 11.87 -6.76 -11.51
CA HIS A 10 11.05 -7.92 -11.15
C HIS A 10 10.17 -7.57 -9.94
N GLY A 11 8.99 -8.21 -9.82
CA GLY A 11 8.10 -8.03 -8.66
C GLY A 11 7.24 -6.76 -8.68
N VAL A 12 6.64 -6.45 -7.52
CA VAL A 12 5.76 -5.29 -7.31
C VAL A 12 6.29 -4.41 -6.18
N ARG A 13 6.24 -3.09 -6.37
CA ARG A 13 6.57 -2.10 -5.34
C ARG A 13 5.33 -1.26 -5.04
N LEU A 14 4.85 -1.30 -3.80
CA LEU A 14 3.77 -0.45 -3.34
C LEU A 14 4.36 0.79 -2.66
N GLU A 15 3.92 1.96 -3.09
CA GLU A 15 4.21 3.24 -2.44
C GLU A 15 2.93 4.02 -2.21
N VAL A 16 2.52 4.13 -0.96
CA VAL A 16 1.32 4.89 -0.59
C VAL A 16 1.60 5.79 0.60
N MET A 17 0.93 6.93 0.64
CA MET A 17 0.98 7.90 1.74
C MET A 17 -0.39 7.96 2.40
N LEU A 18 -0.37 8.16 3.71
CA LEU A 18 -1.57 8.38 4.51
C LEU A 18 -2.18 9.71 4.10
N ASP A 19 -3.46 9.69 3.75
CA ASP A 19 -4.29 10.87 3.60
C ASP A 19 -4.74 11.28 5.00
N GLU A 20 -3.98 12.18 5.65
CA GLU A 20 -4.24 12.60 7.04
C GLU A 20 -5.62 13.24 7.21
N ASP A 21 -6.15 13.90 6.18
CA ASP A 21 -7.47 14.53 6.20
C ASP A 21 -8.61 13.50 6.10
N ALA A 22 -8.38 12.39 5.40
CA ALA A 22 -9.34 11.30 5.26
C ALA A 22 -9.19 10.18 6.31
N SER A 23 -8.18 10.27 7.19
CA SER A 23 -7.82 9.21 8.14
C SER A 23 -8.21 9.53 9.58
N THR A 24 -8.48 8.47 10.35
CA THR A 24 -8.65 8.48 11.81
C THR A 24 -7.76 7.43 12.45
N THR A 25 -7.71 7.38 13.78
CA THR A 25 -6.99 6.34 14.52
C THR A 25 -7.50 4.92 14.27
N GLU A 26 -8.77 4.76 13.87
CA GLU A 26 -9.37 3.46 13.58
C GLU A 26 -9.45 3.13 12.08
N ARG A 27 -9.21 4.13 11.22
CA ARG A 27 -9.36 4.04 9.77
C ARG A 27 -8.26 4.84 9.08
N ALA A 28 -7.30 4.13 8.49
CA ALA A 28 -6.22 4.75 7.73
C ALA A 28 -6.54 4.70 6.23
N VAL A 29 -6.60 5.86 5.58
CA VAL A 29 -6.79 6.00 4.13
C VAL A 29 -5.45 6.29 3.49
N TYR A 30 -5.09 5.50 2.49
CA TYR A 30 -3.82 5.56 1.79
C TYR A 30 -4.04 5.79 0.31
N ARG A 31 -3.22 6.66 -0.28
CA ARG A 31 -3.21 6.92 -1.72
C ARG A 31 -1.79 6.89 -2.27
N GLY A 32 -1.63 6.41 -3.49
CA GLY A 32 -0.33 6.37 -4.13
C GLY A 32 -0.30 5.46 -5.35
N ARG A 33 0.80 4.72 -5.51
CA ARG A 33 1.07 3.94 -6.71
C ARG A 33 1.59 2.55 -6.40
N LEU A 34 1.21 1.62 -7.25
CA LEU A 34 1.83 0.30 -7.36
C LEU A 34 2.66 0.28 -8.64
N PHE A 35 3.93 -0.08 -8.52
CA PHE A 35 4.88 -0.16 -9.61
C PHE A 35 5.14 -1.62 -9.98
N GLU A 36 5.12 -1.88 -11.28
CA GLU A 36 5.46 -3.14 -11.92
C GLU A 36 6.54 -2.88 -12.99
N PRO A 37 7.20 -3.92 -13.54
CA PRO A 37 8.12 -3.73 -14.65
C PRO A 37 7.42 -3.05 -15.84
N GLY A 38 7.85 -1.82 -16.15
CA GLY A 38 7.35 -1.05 -17.30
C GLY A 38 6.00 -0.35 -17.11
N THR A 39 5.37 -0.42 -15.93
CA THR A 39 4.10 0.28 -15.68
C THR A 39 3.90 0.68 -14.22
N SER A 40 2.97 1.60 -13.97
CA SER A 40 2.51 1.97 -12.64
C SER A 40 1.02 2.22 -12.64
N ARG A 41 0.35 1.87 -11.55
CA ARG A 41 -1.10 2.02 -11.38
C ARG A 41 -1.38 2.82 -10.12
N GLU A 42 -2.44 3.62 -10.15
CA GLU A 42 -2.90 4.33 -8.97
C GLU A 42 -3.61 3.37 -8.01
N VAL A 43 -3.38 3.58 -6.71
CA VAL A 43 -3.94 2.75 -5.64
C VAL A 43 -4.54 3.65 -4.57
N GLU A 44 -5.75 3.30 -4.17
CA GLU A 44 -6.37 3.76 -2.93
C GLU A 44 -6.59 2.55 -2.01
N ALA A 45 -6.16 2.64 -0.76
CA ALA A 45 -6.36 1.59 0.24
C ALA A 45 -6.95 2.16 1.52
N ILE A 46 -7.95 1.48 2.07
CA ILE A 46 -8.58 1.81 3.35
C ILE A 46 -8.28 0.65 4.30
N ALA A 47 -7.50 0.92 5.34
CA ALA A 47 -7.13 -0.05 6.36
C ALA A 47 -7.85 0.22 7.67
N THR A 48 -8.43 -0.83 8.25
CA THR A 48 -9.00 -0.87 9.59
C THR A 48 -8.44 -2.06 10.35
N LYS A 49 -8.79 -2.20 11.64
CA LYS A 49 -8.45 -3.39 12.43
C LYS A 49 -9.00 -4.70 11.83
N ASP A 50 -10.11 -4.60 11.11
CA ASP A 50 -10.84 -5.76 10.57
C ASP A 50 -10.32 -6.19 9.19
N GLY A 51 -9.71 -5.28 8.44
CA GLY A 51 -9.23 -5.60 7.10
C GLY A 51 -8.70 -4.42 6.30
N VAL A 52 -8.45 -4.68 5.02
CA VAL A 52 -8.01 -3.67 4.05
C VAL A 52 -8.86 -3.79 2.80
N GLU A 53 -9.56 -2.72 2.44
CA GLU A 53 -10.17 -2.55 1.13
C GLU A 53 -9.18 -1.82 0.22
N LEU A 54 -8.91 -2.34 -0.98
CA LEU A 54 -7.97 -1.74 -1.91
C LEU A 54 -8.58 -1.65 -3.30
N ARG A 55 -8.45 -0.47 -3.91
CA ARG A 55 -8.87 -0.15 -5.27
C ARG A 55 -7.65 0.07 -6.15
N LEU A 56 -7.69 -0.52 -7.34
CA LEU A 56 -6.64 -0.46 -8.36
C LEU A 56 -7.31 -0.13 -9.70
N ASP A 57 -6.72 0.78 -10.46
CA ASP A 57 -7.17 1.09 -11.84
C ASP A 57 -5.97 1.03 -12.81
N PRO A 58 -6.01 0.18 -13.86
CA PRO A 58 -7.00 -0.86 -14.12
C PRO A 58 -6.98 -1.97 -13.05
N ASP A 59 -8.16 -2.54 -12.78
CA ASP A 59 -8.30 -3.58 -11.77
C ASP A 59 -7.55 -4.87 -12.15
N ASP A 60 -6.90 -5.47 -11.17
CA ASP A 60 -6.14 -6.71 -11.30
C ASP A 60 -6.17 -7.43 -9.95
N GLU A 61 -6.82 -8.59 -9.92
CA GLU A 61 -7.08 -9.30 -8.67
C GLU A 61 -5.78 -9.77 -7.98
N ALA A 62 -4.77 -10.19 -8.75
CA ALA A 62 -3.52 -10.71 -8.20
C ALA A 62 -2.70 -9.58 -7.56
N LEU A 63 -2.65 -8.43 -8.24
CA LEU A 63 -2.00 -7.23 -7.72
C LEU A 63 -2.75 -6.66 -6.53
N ARG A 64 -4.08 -6.58 -6.61
CA ARG A 64 -4.93 -6.12 -5.51
C ARG A 64 -4.70 -6.97 -4.27
N LYS A 65 -4.77 -8.30 -4.37
CA LYS A 65 -4.48 -9.23 -3.25
C LYS A 65 -3.07 -9.02 -2.67
N SER A 66 -2.08 -8.83 -3.53
CA SER A 66 -0.70 -8.61 -3.10
C SER A 66 -0.55 -7.28 -2.35
N ALA A 67 -1.08 -6.19 -2.91
CA ALA A 67 -1.06 -4.87 -2.31
C ALA A 67 -1.85 -4.80 -1.00
N THR A 68 -3.03 -5.43 -0.95
CA THR A 68 -3.85 -5.57 0.26
C THR A 68 -3.05 -6.24 1.39
N ALA A 69 -2.31 -7.32 1.08
CA ALA A 69 -1.48 -8.00 2.06
C ALA A 69 -0.32 -7.12 2.56
N LEU A 70 0.29 -6.32 1.68
CA LEU A 70 1.37 -5.39 2.05
C LEU A 70 0.87 -4.27 2.98
N VAL A 71 -0.26 -3.65 2.64
CA VAL A 71 -0.88 -2.62 3.50
C VAL A 71 -1.27 -3.23 4.83
N ARG A 72 -1.96 -4.38 4.84
CA ARG A 72 -2.37 -5.06 6.07
C ARG A 72 -1.18 -5.38 6.97
N ALA A 73 -0.09 -5.89 6.39
CA ALA A 73 1.12 -6.19 7.16
C ALA A 73 1.77 -4.93 7.75
N ALA A 74 1.63 -3.78 7.08
CA ALA A 74 2.21 -2.52 7.52
C ALA A 74 1.37 -1.76 8.55
N THR A 75 0.07 -2.03 8.66
CA THR A 75 -0.85 -1.24 9.52
C THR A 75 -1.51 -2.04 10.64
N ARG A 76 -1.46 -3.39 10.59
CA ARG A 76 -2.21 -4.24 11.51
C ARG A 76 -1.85 -4.01 12.97
N ALA A 77 -0.58 -3.79 13.30
CA ALA A 77 -0.15 -3.66 14.69
C ALA A 77 -0.73 -2.39 15.33
N GLU A 78 -0.53 -1.27 14.66
CA GLU A 78 -0.96 0.07 15.10
C GLU A 78 -2.49 0.13 15.18
N LEU A 79 -3.20 -0.30 14.15
CA LEU A 79 -4.66 -0.28 14.13
C LEU A 79 -5.29 -1.23 15.16
N THR A 80 -4.62 -2.32 15.53
CA THR A 80 -5.07 -3.21 16.61
C THR A 80 -4.84 -2.58 17.98
N ALA A 81 -3.75 -1.84 18.15
CA ALA A 81 -3.42 -1.12 19.38
C ALA A 81 -4.22 0.18 19.55
N GLY A 82 -4.97 0.62 18.52
CA GLY A 82 -5.65 1.91 18.51
C GLY A 82 -4.68 3.10 18.36
N GLU A 83 -3.49 2.83 17.81
CA GLU A 83 -2.44 3.81 17.57
C GLU A 83 -2.53 4.39 16.14
N ALA A 84 -1.84 5.51 15.93
CA ALA A 84 -1.78 6.12 14.61
C ALA A 84 -1.06 5.22 13.60
N ALA A 85 -1.70 4.96 12.46
CA ALA A 85 -1.11 4.18 11.39
C ALA A 85 0.11 4.89 10.75
N PRO A 86 1.03 4.15 10.13
CA PRO A 86 2.22 4.74 9.50
C PRO A 86 1.84 5.75 8.42
N ARG A 87 2.52 6.91 8.41
CA ARG A 87 2.30 7.97 7.40
C ARG A 87 2.66 7.57 5.97
N LYS A 88 3.58 6.63 5.79
CA LYS A 88 4.05 6.18 4.48
C LYS A 88 4.32 4.69 4.50
N ILE A 89 3.84 3.99 3.49
CA ILE A 89 4.10 2.56 3.28
C ILE A 89 4.88 2.43 1.98
N VAL A 90 6.13 1.96 2.08
CA VAL A 90 6.94 1.52 0.95
C VAL A 90 7.30 0.06 1.18
N ARG A 91 6.79 -0.82 0.33
CA ARG A 91 7.00 -2.27 0.43
C ARG A 91 7.22 -2.89 -0.94
N TRP A 92 8.08 -3.91 -0.97
CA TRP A 92 8.41 -4.68 -2.16
C TRP A 92 7.95 -6.12 -1.99
N ARG A 93 7.48 -6.75 -3.07
CA ARG A 93 7.25 -8.20 -3.11
C ARG A 93 7.73 -8.75 -4.45
N ASP A 94 8.64 -9.71 -4.41
CA ASP A 94 9.07 -10.41 -5.62
C ASP A 94 7.94 -11.30 -6.16
N LYS A 95 7.83 -11.41 -7.49
CA LYS A 95 7.06 -12.49 -8.11
C LYS A 95 7.86 -13.76 -7.87
N GLN A 96 7.42 -14.58 -6.90
CA GLN A 96 7.91 -15.96 -6.77
C GLN A 96 7.38 -16.82 -7.92
#